data_AF-A0A3M5VT48-F1
#
_entry.id   AF-A0A3M5VT48-F1
#
_cell.length_a   1.000
_cell.length_b   1.000
_cell.length_c   1.000
_cell.angle_alpha   90.00
_cell.angle_beta   90.00
_cell.angle_gamma   90.00
#
_symmetry.space_group_name_H-M   'P 1'
#
loop_
_entity.id
_entity.type
_entity.pdbx_description
1 polymer ?
#
loop_
_entity_poly.entity_id
_entity_poly.type
_entity_poly.pdbx_seq_one_letter_code
_entity_poly.pdbx_strand_id
1 'polypeptide(L)' 'MWVELPLDLIEVAEAVAENDAAKVSAWLADGQVGKVSETKALELVETDPPLWAVVVAPWVLIQNRANA' A
#
# COMPACT_ATOMS: atom_id res chain seq x y z
N MET A 1 -2.17 4.54 -2.19
CA MET A 1 -2.75 3.55 -1.26
C MET A 1 -1.63 3.02 -0.42
N TRP A 2 -1.84 2.96 0.88
CA TRP A 2 -0.92 2.34 1.82
C TRP A 2 -1.09 0.82 1.80
N VAL A 3 0.03 0.10 1.86
CA VAL A 3 0.10 -1.36 1.97
C VAL A 3 0.86 -1.70 3.24
N GLU A 4 0.27 -2.49 4.12
CA GLU A 4 0.87 -2.92 5.38
C GLU A 4 1.98 -3.96 5.18
N LEU A 5 2.92 -4.03 6.13
CA LEU A 5 4.15 -4.83 6.01
C LEU A 5 4.04 -6.37 6.10
N PRO A 6 2.92 -7.05 6.44
CA PRO A 6 2.88 -8.48 6.14
C PRO A 6 2.58 -8.75 4.66
N LEU A 7 2.11 -7.77 3.88
CA LEU A 7 1.80 -7.95 2.46
C LEU A 7 2.98 -7.59 1.57
N ASP A 8 3.17 -8.36 0.50
CA ASP A 8 4.15 -8.04 -0.53
C ASP A 8 3.59 -6.95 -1.46
N LEU A 9 4.33 -5.85 -1.63
CA LEU A 9 3.92 -4.73 -2.47
C LEU A 9 3.70 -5.14 -3.94
N ILE A 10 4.48 -6.07 -4.46
CA ILE A 10 4.37 -6.59 -5.84
C ILE A 10 3.14 -7.48 -5.97
N GLU A 11 2.87 -8.34 -4.98
CA GLU A 11 1.65 -9.17 -4.98
C GLU A 11 0.38 -8.31 -4.98
N VAL A 12 0.37 -7.24 -4.19
CA VAL A 12 -0.76 -6.30 -4.19
C VAL A 12 -0.85 -5.56 -5.52
N ALA A 13 0.28 -5.15 -6.10
CA ALA A 13 0.31 -4.47 -7.39
C ALA A 13 -0.22 -5.34 -8.53
N GLU A 14 0.17 -6.61 -8.57
CA GLU A 14 -0.30 -7.60 -9.54
C GLU A 14 -1.82 -7.78 -9.42
N ALA A 15 -2.32 -8.04 -8.22
CA ALA A 15 -3.76 -8.23 -7.99
C ALA A 15 -4.59 -6.99 -8.38
N VAL A 16 -4.07 -5.78 -8.14
CA VAL A 16 -4.72 -4.53 -8.58
C VAL A 16 -4.67 -4.40 -10.10
N ALA A 17 -3.54 -4.75 -10.74
CA ALA A 17 -3.38 -4.67 -12.20
C ALA A 17 -4.29 -5.68 -12.95
N GLU A 18 -4.47 -6.87 -12.39
CA GLU A 18 -5.35 -7.91 -12.93
C GLU A 18 -6.82 -7.71 -12.58
N ASN A 19 -7.15 -6.68 -11.78
CA ASN A 19 -8.50 -6.43 -11.27
C ASN A 19 -9.06 -7.64 -10.49
N ASP A 20 -8.23 -8.31 -9.68
CA ASP A 20 -8.65 -9.35 -8.75
C ASP A 20 -9.40 -8.73 -7.57
N ALA A 21 -10.66 -8.41 -7.83
CA ALA A 21 -11.53 -7.73 -6.87
C ALA A 21 -11.74 -8.54 -5.58
N ALA A 22 -11.69 -9.87 -5.64
CA ALA A 22 -11.88 -10.71 -4.46
C ALA A 22 -10.71 -10.55 -3.48
N LYS A 23 -9.48 -10.67 -3.99
CA LYS A 23 -8.26 -10.54 -3.19
C LYS A 23 -8.07 -9.11 -2.66
N VAL A 24 -8.26 -8.12 -3.53
CA VAL A 24 -8.15 -6.70 -3.15
C VAL A 24 -9.23 -6.31 -2.13
N SER A 25 -10.45 -6.81 -2.27
CA SER A 25 -11.53 -6.51 -1.31
C SER A 25 -11.27 -7.13 0.07
N ALA A 26 -10.67 -8.31 0.13
CA ALA A 26 -10.28 -8.92 1.40
C ALA A 26 -9.26 -8.06 2.14
N TRP A 27 -8.20 -7.60 1.45
CA TRP A 27 -7.19 -6.72 2.07
C TRP A 27 -7.73 -5.35 2.48
N LEU A 28 -8.66 -4.79 1.70
CA LEU A 28 -9.36 -3.55 2.06
C LEU A 28 -10.23 -3.75 3.31
N ALA A 29 -10.91 -4.89 3.43
CA ALA A 29 -11.75 -5.22 4.59
C ALA A 29 -10.92 -5.46 5.86
N ASP A 30 -9.78 -6.13 5.72
CA ASP A 30 -8.84 -6.41 6.81
C ASP A 30 -7.98 -5.18 7.18
N GLY A 31 -8.12 -4.07 6.45
CA GLY A 31 -7.38 -2.83 6.67
C GLY A 31 -5.89 -2.91 6.31
N GLN A 32 -5.47 -3.96 5.61
CA GLN A 32 -4.08 -4.18 5.20
C GLN A 32 -3.70 -3.34 3.97
N VAL A 33 -4.68 -3.04 3.12
CA VAL A 33 -4.51 -2.14 1.97
C VAL A 33 -5.57 -1.05 2.10
N GLY A 34 -5.19 0.21 1.88
CA GLY A 34 -6.14 1.29 2.07
C GLY A 34 -5.67 2.65 1.59
N LYS A 35 -6.49 3.67 1.81
CA LYS A 35 -6.05 5.06 1.64
C LYS A 35 -5.06 5.39 2.76
N VAL A 36 -4.10 6.24 2.45
CA VAL A 36 -3.21 6.81 3.48
C VAL A 36 -4.09 7.66 4.41
N SER A 37 -4.15 7.31 5.69
CA SER A 37 -4.91 8.09 6.67
C SER A 37 -4.24 9.44 6.93
N GLU A 38 -4.98 10.43 7.42
CA GLU A 38 -4.43 11.75 7.75
C GLU A 38 -3.27 11.65 8.75
N THR A 39 -3.42 10.80 9.77
CA THR A 39 -2.37 10.54 10.76
C THR A 39 -1.12 9.93 10.12
N LYS A 40 -1.27 8.95 9.22
CA LYS A 40 -0.15 8.34 8.52
C LYS A 40 0.50 9.33 7.56
N ALA A 41 -0.29 10.14 6.87
CA ALA A 41 0.22 11.18 5.98
C ALA A 41 1.08 12.20 6.74
N LEU A 42 0.63 12.64 7.93
CA LEU A 42 1.41 13.52 8.79
C LEU A 42 2.71 12.86 9.24
N GLU A 43 2.64 11.61 9.72
CA GLU A 43 3.82 10.83 10.14
C GLU A 43 4.85 10.70 9.02
N LEU A 44 4.42 10.40 7.79
CA LEU A 44 5.31 10.28 6.64
C LEU A 44 5.99 11.61 6.29
N VAL A 45 5.29 12.74 6.44
CA VAL A 45 5.85 14.07 6.20
C VAL A 45 6.85 14.45 7.30
N GLU A 46 6.56 14.12 8.55
CA GLU A 46 7.43 14.44 9.69
C GLU A 46 8.68 13.58 9.72
N THR A 47 8.56 12.30 9.38
CA THR A 47 9.67 11.33 9.48
C THR A 47 10.47 11.17 8.18
N ASP A 48 9.92 11.60 7.04
CA ASP A 48 10.46 11.45 5.68
C ASP A 48 11.18 10.11 5.44
N PRO A 49 10.51 8.97 5.72
CA PRO A 49 11.17 7.68 5.66
C PRO A 49 11.34 7.24 4.19
N PRO A 50 12.34 6.42 3.88
CA PRO A 50 12.40 5.79 2.57
C PRO A 50 11.20 4.87 2.39
N LEU A 51 10.45 5.06 1.30
CA LEU A 51 9.29 4.25 0.94
C LEU A 51 9.55 3.47 -0.34
N TRP A 52 8.86 2.34 -0.49
CA TRP A 52 8.66 1.71 -1.78
C TRP A 52 7.36 2.20 -2.40
N ALA A 53 7.37 2.41 -3.71
CA ALA A 53 6.21 2.86 -4.47
C ALA A 53 6.10 2.08 -5.79
N VAL A 54 4.91 1.57 -6.08
CA VAL A 54 4.56 0.93 -7.35
C VAL A 54 3.35 1.62 -7.94
N VAL A 55 3.46 2.03 -9.20
CA VAL A 55 2.37 2.72 -9.90
C VAL A 55 1.59 1.70 -10.73
N VAL A 56 0.31 1.52 -10.39
CA VAL A 56 -0.64 0.68 -11.12
C VAL A 56 -1.84 1.55 -11.44
N ALA A 57 -1.92 2.04 -12.68
CA ALA A 57 -2.92 3.03 -13.06
C ALA A 57 -4.36 2.60 -12.66
N PRO A 58 -5.15 3.47 -12.01
CA PRO A 58 -4.88 4.88 -11.69
C PRO A 58 -4.20 5.13 -10.32
N TRP A 59 -3.80 4.08 -9.61
CA TRP A 59 -3.33 4.14 -8.23
C TRP A 59 -1.80 4.12 -8.10
N VAL A 60 -1.32 4.67 -7.00
CA VAL A 60 0.06 4.50 -6.54
C VAL A 60 0.01 3.73 -5.23
N LEU A 61 0.57 2.53 -5.20
CA LEU A 61 0.72 1.72 -3.99
C LEU A 61 2.03 2.11 -3.31
N ILE A 62 1.98 2.35 -2.01
CA ILE A 62 3.14 2.73 -1.21
C ILE A 62 3.23 1.87 0.04
N GLN A 63 4.45 1.53 0.43
CA GLN A 63 4.74 0.73 1.62
C GLN A 63 6.01 1.26 2.28
N ASN A 64 6.10 1.12 3.61
CA ASN A 64 7.34 1.41 4.32
C ASN A 64 8.45 0.49 3.81
N ARG A 65 9.61 1.05 3.48
CA ARG A 65 10.79 0.24 3.20
C ARG A 65 11.27 -0.31 4.53
N ALA A 66 10.86 -1.52 4.87
CA ALA A 66 11.42 -2.22 6.03
C ALA A 66 12.96 -2.17 5.92
N ASN A 67 13.61 -1.55 6.89
CA ASN A 67 15.04 -1.72 7.06
C ASN A 67 15.26 -3.19 7.38
N ALA A 68 16.03 -3.86 6.52
CA ALA A 68 16.54 -5.20 6.80
C ALA A 68 17.27 -5.26 8.14
#